data_AF-A0A3D5SN71-F1
#
_entry.id   AF-A0A3D5SN71-F1
#
_cell.length_a   1.000
_cell.length_b   1.000
_cell.length_c   1.000
_cell.angle_alpha   90.00
_cell.angle_beta   90.00
_cell.angle_gamma   90.00
#
_symmetry.space_group_name_H-M   'P 1'
#
loop_
_entity.id
_entity.type
_entity.pdbx_description
1 polymer ?
#
loop_
_entity_poly.entity_id
_entity_poly.type
_entity_poly.pdbx_seq_one_letter_code
_entity_poly.pdbx_strand_id
1 'polypeptide(L)'
;MDRGLGTASTRSNGRSDTGLGTASDRSNGRSDEGLNRARLASDNLNRADQDLRDHPGIANTLHVNANDLRAGYQAALAINPNLKFGQYVAATRLAQNLGTRFPNVTRDEILAGLASGDSLGKTLQNLGLSSQEANAAKKQAEREIKQGRR
;
A
#
# COMPACT_ATOMS: atom_id res chain seq x y z
N MET A 1 -73.04 -13.56 27.69
CA MET A 1 -72.61 -12.25 28.21
C MET A 1 -71.55 -12.56 29.22
N ASP A 2 -70.29 -12.49 28.80
CA ASP A 2 -69.16 -12.92 29.62
C ASP A 2 -68.28 -11.72 29.92
N ARG A 3 -68.19 -11.42 31.21
CA ARG A 3 -67.56 -10.24 31.80
C ARG A 3 -66.12 -10.63 32.16
N GLY A 4 -65.16 -9.89 31.65
CA GLY A 4 -63.74 -10.24 31.72
C GLY A 4 -63.11 -10.11 33.10
N LEU A 5 -61.93 -10.72 33.23
CA LEU A 5 -60.87 -10.37 34.17
C LEU A 5 -59.53 -10.80 33.56
N GLY A 6 -58.85 -9.85 32.91
CA GLY A 6 -57.47 -10.01 32.47
C GLY A 6 -56.53 -9.91 33.67
N THR A 7 -55.69 -10.93 33.86
CA THR A 7 -54.65 -10.95 34.89
C THR A 7 -53.27 -10.98 34.23
N ALA A 8 -52.54 -9.89 34.49
CA ALA A 8 -51.10 -9.79 34.70
C ALA A 8 -50.10 -10.39 33.68
N SER A 9 -49.51 -9.46 32.94
CA SER A 9 -48.05 -9.24 32.89
C SER A 9 -47.21 -10.06 31.90
N THR A 10 -46.44 -9.27 31.13
CA THR A 10 -45.07 -9.53 30.67
C THR A 10 -44.91 -9.76 29.17
N ARG A 11 -44.73 -8.63 28.47
CA ARG A 11 -43.75 -8.41 27.38
C ARG A 11 -43.80 -9.41 26.23
N SER A 12 -44.47 -9.01 25.16
CA SER A 12 -44.13 -9.46 23.81
C SER A 12 -44.48 -8.36 22.82
N ASN A 13 -43.69 -7.27 22.80
CA ASN A 13 -43.55 -6.47 21.58
C ASN A 13 -42.77 -7.32 20.56
N GLY A 14 -43.44 -8.35 20.05
CA GLY A 14 -42.94 -9.24 19.02
C GLY A 14 -43.07 -8.56 17.67
N ARG A 15 -42.15 -7.64 17.41
CA ARG A 15 -41.63 -7.22 16.11
C ARG A 15 -40.55 -6.19 16.37
N SER A 16 -39.40 -6.70 16.82
CA SER A 16 -38.16 -5.94 16.81
C SER A 16 -37.82 -5.64 15.35
N ASP A 17 -38.13 -4.42 14.91
CA ASP A 17 -37.62 -3.78 13.68
C ASP A 17 -36.11 -3.45 13.81
N THR A 18 -35.40 -4.24 14.61
CA THR A 18 -34.00 -4.06 15.00
C THR A 18 -33.17 -5.26 14.56
N GLY A 19 -33.51 -5.83 13.40
CA GLY A 19 -32.78 -6.93 12.77
C GLY A 19 -31.74 -6.48 11.74
N LEU A 20 -31.67 -5.19 11.41
CA LEU A 20 -30.74 -4.65 10.39
C LEU A 20 -29.53 -3.92 10.98
N GLY A 21 -29.54 -3.57 12.28
CA GLY A 21 -28.45 -2.81 12.91
C GLY A 21 -27.26 -3.65 13.38
N THR A 22 -27.46 -4.93 13.69
CA THR A 22 -26.44 -5.80 14.33
C THR A 22 -25.83 -6.84 13.39
N ALA A 23 -25.92 -6.60 12.08
CA ALA A 23 -25.10 -7.30 11.09
C ALA A 23 -23.71 -6.64 10.93
N SER A 24 -23.53 -5.42 11.44
CA SER A 24 -22.26 -4.68 11.38
C SER A 24 -21.26 -5.12 12.46
N ASP A 25 -21.73 -5.66 13.60
CA ASP A 25 -20.86 -6.03 14.73
C ASP A 25 -20.16 -7.39 14.60
N ARG A 26 -20.46 -8.18 13.56
CA ARG A 26 -19.95 -9.56 13.41
C ARG A 26 -19.00 -9.75 12.23
N SER A 27 -18.92 -8.77 11.34
CA SER A 27 -18.04 -8.79 10.18
C SER A 27 -16.68 -8.18 10.56
N ASN A 28 -15.87 -8.98 11.27
CA ASN A 28 -14.43 -8.76 11.37
C ASN A 28 -13.82 -8.68 9.95
N GLY A 29 -13.66 -7.45 9.42
CA GLY A 29 -12.60 -7.16 8.45
C GLY A 29 -13.01 -6.74 7.03
N ARG A 30 -14.24 -6.28 6.77
CA ARG A 30 -14.59 -5.71 5.45
C ARG A 30 -15.36 -4.41 5.57
N SER A 31 -14.74 -3.39 6.15
CA SER A 31 -15.17 -2.01 5.90
C SER A 31 -15.03 -1.72 4.41
N ASP A 32 -15.88 -0.85 3.84
CA ASP A 32 -15.76 -0.40 2.45
C ASP A 32 -14.35 0.12 2.14
N GLU A 33 -13.72 0.73 3.14
CA GLU A 33 -12.32 1.17 3.08
C GLU A 33 -11.34 -0.02 2.95
N GLY A 34 -11.52 -1.10 3.73
CA GLY A 34 -10.69 -2.30 3.64
C GLY A 34 -10.84 -3.03 2.30
N LEU A 35 -12.06 -3.08 1.76
CA LEU A 35 -12.33 -3.63 0.42
C LEU A 35 -11.71 -2.77 -0.68
N ASN A 36 -11.82 -1.45 -0.58
CA ASN A 36 -11.20 -0.53 -1.53
C ASN A 36 -9.67 -0.65 -1.52
N ARG A 37 -9.09 -0.74 -0.32
CA ARG A 37 -7.65 -0.94 -0.11
C ARG A 37 -7.14 -2.24 -0.75
N ALA A 38 -7.88 -3.33 -0.58
CA ALA A 38 -7.53 -4.63 -1.17
C ALA A 38 -7.62 -4.62 -2.72
N ARG A 39 -8.64 -3.92 -3.27
CA ARG A 39 -8.75 -3.72 -4.72
C ARG A 39 -7.56 -2.94 -5.27
N LEU A 40 -7.22 -1.81 -4.65
CA LEU A 40 -6.12 -0.97 -5.09
C LEU A 40 -4.78 -1.72 -5.07
N ALA A 41 -4.49 -2.49 -4.02
CA ALA A 41 -3.29 -3.31 -3.95
C ALA A 41 -3.26 -4.36 -5.08
N SER A 42 -4.40 -4.99 -5.37
CA SER A 42 -4.52 -5.97 -6.47
C SER A 42 -4.31 -5.33 -7.85
N ASP A 43 -4.90 -4.16 -8.10
CA ASP A 43 -4.70 -3.39 -9.33
C ASP A 43 -3.25 -2.96 -9.49
N ASN A 44 -2.61 -2.52 -8.40
CA ASN A 44 -1.21 -2.15 -8.37
C ASN A 44 -0.29 -3.34 -8.67
N LEU A 45 -0.59 -4.54 -8.16
CA LEU A 45 0.13 -5.77 -8.49
C LEU A 45 -0.03 -6.15 -9.96
N ASN A 46 -1.26 -6.14 -10.49
CA ASN A 46 -1.52 -6.45 -11.88
C ASN A 46 -0.77 -5.50 -12.83
N ARG A 47 -0.73 -4.19 -12.50
CA ARG A 47 0.07 -3.21 -13.24
C ARG A 47 1.56 -3.46 -13.13
N ALA A 48 2.06 -3.87 -11.96
CA ALA A 48 3.47 -4.23 -11.79
C ALA A 48 3.85 -5.44 -12.64
N ASP A 49 3.02 -6.49 -12.63
CA ASP A 49 3.18 -7.67 -13.48
C ASP A 49 3.21 -7.31 -14.97
N GLN A 50 2.31 -6.42 -15.40
CA GLN A 50 2.28 -5.93 -16.77
C GLN A 50 3.53 -5.11 -17.11
N ASP A 51 3.91 -4.14 -16.27
CA ASP A 51 5.09 -3.29 -16.47
C ASP A 51 6.39 -4.14 -16.52
N LEU A 52 6.49 -5.19 -15.69
CA LEU A 52 7.62 -6.13 -15.71
C LEU A 52 7.65 -7.01 -16.96
N ARG A 53 6.48 -7.39 -17.49
CA ARG A 53 6.37 -8.16 -18.73
C ARG A 53 6.71 -7.32 -19.96
N ASP A 54 6.20 -6.10 -20.01
CA ASP A 54 6.44 -5.16 -21.11
C ASP A 54 7.86 -4.58 -21.07
N HIS A 55 8.46 -4.50 -19.87
CA HIS A 55 9.78 -3.90 -19.65
C HIS A 55 10.70 -4.80 -18.80
N PRO A 56 11.16 -5.95 -19.34
CA PRO A 56 12.06 -6.85 -18.62
C PRO A 56 13.40 -6.18 -18.24
N GLY A 57 13.79 -5.12 -18.95
CA GLY A 57 15.00 -4.33 -18.67
C GLY A 57 14.99 -3.66 -17.30
N ILE A 58 13.82 -3.39 -16.68
CA ILE A 58 13.74 -2.79 -15.34
C ILE A 58 14.43 -3.68 -14.30
N ALA A 59 14.10 -4.97 -14.30
CA ALA A 59 14.68 -5.93 -13.37
C ALA A 59 16.21 -6.02 -13.56
N ASN A 60 16.65 -5.99 -14.83
CA ASN A 60 18.06 -6.03 -15.17
C ASN A 60 18.83 -4.79 -14.67
N THR A 61 18.26 -3.58 -14.78
CA THR A 61 18.93 -2.36 -14.27
C THR A 61 19.19 -2.39 -12.77
N LEU A 62 18.36 -3.13 -12.03
CA LEU A 62 18.44 -3.27 -10.59
C LEU A 62 19.29 -4.47 -10.15
N HIS A 63 19.79 -5.30 -11.09
CA HIS A 63 20.42 -6.59 -10.80
C HIS A 63 19.54 -7.50 -9.90
N VAL A 64 18.22 -7.43 -10.07
CA VAL A 64 17.27 -8.30 -9.34
C VAL A 64 16.44 -9.10 -10.33
N ASN A 65 15.88 -10.22 -9.87
CA ASN A 65 14.93 -10.97 -10.67
C ASN A 65 13.55 -10.26 -10.67
N ALA A 66 12.82 -10.34 -11.77
CA ALA A 66 11.44 -9.85 -11.85
C ALA A 66 10.54 -10.50 -10.78
N ASN A 67 10.78 -11.77 -10.46
CA ASN A 67 10.01 -12.46 -9.43
C ASN A 67 10.29 -11.90 -8.02
N ASP A 68 11.56 -11.63 -7.68
CA ASP A 68 11.95 -11.01 -6.41
C ASP A 68 11.39 -9.59 -6.28
N LEU A 69 11.42 -8.83 -7.38
CA LEU A 69 10.90 -7.47 -7.43
C LEU A 69 9.37 -7.48 -7.22
N ARG A 70 8.66 -8.43 -7.84
CA ARG A 70 7.22 -8.64 -7.63
C ARG A 70 6.90 -9.04 -6.19
N ALA A 71 7.61 -10.02 -5.64
CA ALA A 71 7.39 -10.50 -4.27
C ALA A 71 7.66 -9.39 -3.24
N GLY A 72 8.75 -8.64 -3.42
CA GLY A 72 9.08 -7.50 -2.57
C GLY A 72 8.06 -6.36 -2.67
N TYR A 73 7.54 -6.10 -3.88
CA TYR A 73 6.48 -5.11 -4.06
C TYR A 73 5.16 -5.54 -3.42
N GLN A 74 4.79 -6.82 -3.50
CA GLN A 74 3.63 -7.38 -2.81
C GLN A 74 3.73 -7.20 -1.29
N ALA A 75 4.91 -7.43 -0.69
CA ALA A 75 5.13 -7.17 0.72
C ALA A 75 4.99 -5.67 1.06
N ALA A 76 5.49 -4.78 0.21
CA ALA A 76 5.37 -3.35 0.40
C ALA A 76 3.91 -2.85 0.31
N LEU A 77 3.10 -3.44 -0.56
CA LEU A 77 1.67 -3.10 -0.68
C LEU A 77 0.84 -3.48 0.54
N ALA A 78 1.28 -4.47 1.32
CA ALA A 78 0.62 -4.82 2.59
C ALA A 78 0.73 -3.67 3.62
N ILE A 79 1.80 -2.89 3.55
CA ILE A 79 2.06 -1.73 4.42
C ILE A 79 1.48 -0.46 3.80
N ASN A 80 1.75 -0.24 2.51
CA ASN A 80 1.30 0.92 1.75
C ASN A 80 0.53 0.49 0.48
N PRO A 81 -0.80 0.35 0.56
CA PRO A 81 -1.63 -0.06 -0.58
C PRO A 81 -1.66 0.98 -1.72
N ASN A 82 -1.31 2.24 -1.44
CA ASN A 82 -1.23 3.33 -2.42
C ASN A 82 0.12 3.38 -3.13
N LEU A 83 1.09 2.57 -2.70
CA LEU A 83 2.43 2.53 -3.30
C LEU A 83 2.32 2.11 -4.77
N LYS A 84 2.95 2.88 -5.65
CA LYS A 84 3.04 2.54 -7.08
C LYS A 84 4.29 1.72 -7.36
N PHE A 85 4.21 0.88 -8.38
CA PHE A 85 5.33 0.04 -8.79
C PHE A 85 6.59 0.86 -9.09
N GLY A 86 6.46 1.95 -9.85
CA GLY A 86 7.58 2.86 -10.13
C GLY A 86 8.19 3.50 -8.88
N GLN A 87 7.41 3.73 -7.81
CA GLN A 87 7.95 4.24 -6.54
C GLN A 87 8.77 3.18 -5.82
N TYR A 88 8.33 1.92 -5.84
CA TYR A 88 9.06 0.79 -5.29
C TYR A 88 10.39 0.54 -6.03
N VAL A 89 10.35 0.56 -7.37
CA VAL A 89 11.53 0.44 -8.22
C VAL A 89 12.51 1.60 -7.94
N ALA A 90 12.00 2.83 -7.84
CA ALA A 90 12.81 4.00 -7.50
C ALA A 90 13.43 3.90 -6.11
N ALA A 91 12.68 3.47 -5.09
CA ALA A 91 13.19 3.26 -3.75
C ALA A 91 14.32 2.22 -3.72
N THR A 92 14.14 1.10 -4.43
CA THR A 92 15.16 0.05 -4.55
C THR A 92 16.42 0.57 -5.23
N ARG A 93 16.28 1.33 -6.32
CA ARG A 93 17.43 1.92 -7.03
C ARG A 93 18.16 2.94 -6.17
N LEU A 94 17.42 3.81 -5.48
CA LEU A 94 17.99 4.81 -4.59
C LEU A 94 18.77 4.19 -3.45
N ALA A 95 18.24 3.13 -2.83
CA ALA A 95 18.95 2.40 -1.78
C ALA A 95 20.27 1.81 -2.27
N GLN A 96 20.31 1.25 -3.49
CA GLN A 96 21.55 0.75 -4.09
C GLN A 96 22.56 1.87 -4.40
N ASN A 97 22.09 2.98 -4.97
CA ASN A 97 22.96 4.09 -5.38
C ASN A 97 23.50 4.88 -4.19
N LEU A 98 22.67 5.07 -3.16
CA LEU A 98 22.97 5.91 -2.01
C LEU A 98 23.47 5.11 -0.80
N GLY A 99 23.14 3.83 -0.67
CA GLY A 99 23.46 3.02 0.50
C GLY A 99 24.94 2.98 0.85
N THR A 100 25.83 3.07 -0.15
CA THR A 100 27.29 3.14 0.07
C THR A 100 27.74 4.44 0.72
N ARG A 101 27.06 5.56 0.43
CA ARG A 101 27.40 6.90 0.95
C ARG A 101 26.56 7.30 2.16
N PHE A 102 25.32 6.84 2.20
CA PHE A 102 24.31 7.13 3.21
C PHE A 102 23.73 5.79 3.69
N PRO A 103 24.32 5.18 4.73
CA PRO A 103 23.87 3.87 5.22
C PRO A 103 22.43 3.89 5.76
N ASN A 104 21.93 5.07 6.15
CA ASN A 104 20.56 5.27 6.61
C ASN A 104 19.53 5.28 5.46
N VAL A 105 19.98 5.41 4.19
CA VAL A 105 19.10 5.41 3.03
C VAL A 105 18.92 3.98 2.54
N THR A 106 18.09 3.25 3.27
CA THR A 106 17.70 1.88 2.91
C THR A 106 16.37 1.89 2.17
N ARG A 107 16.07 0.79 1.48
CA ARG A 107 14.77 0.62 0.80
C ARG A 107 13.64 0.72 1.81
N ASP A 108 13.76 0.06 2.96
CA ASP A 108 12.75 0.01 4.01
C ASP A 108 12.46 1.40 4.59
N GLU A 109 13.49 2.21 4.84
CA GLU A 109 13.33 3.60 5.30
C GLU A 109 12.64 4.49 4.25
N ILE A 110 12.99 4.33 2.97
CA ILE A 110 12.32 5.05 1.88
C ILE A 110 10.84 4.64 1.80
N LEU A 111 10.54 3.34 1.90
CA LEU A 111 9.17 2.83 1.88
C LEU A 111 8.38 3.30 3.10
N ALA A 112 8.99 3.37 4.28
CA ALA A 112 8.37 3.88 5.50
C ALA A 112 7.97 5.36 5.36
N GLY A 113 8.84 6.20 4.78
CA GLY A 113 8.49 7.59 4.49
C GLY A 113 7.35 7.71 3.47
N LEU A 114 7.38 6.91 2.39
CA LEU A 114 6.29 6.88 1.41
C LEU A 114 4.97 6.39 2.02
N ALA A 115 5.02 5.45 2.97
CA ALA A 115 3.85 4.97 3.72
C ALA A 115 3.28 6.04 4.65
N SER A 116 4.14 6.94 5.16
CA SER A 116 3.74 8.10 5.96
C SER A 116 3.10 9.22 5.12
N GLY A 117 3.06 9.05 3.80
CA GLY A 117 2.53 10.05 2.86
C GLY A 117 3.56 11.08 2.39
N ASP A 118 4.83 10.94 2.79
CA ASP A 118 5.89 11.82 2.31
C ASP A 118 6.18 11.57 0.82
N SER A 119 6.62 12.65 0.15
CA SER A 119 7.20 12.51 -1.18
C SER A 119 8.61 11.91 -1.08
N LEU A 120 9.02 11.16 -2.10
CA LEU A 120 10.36 10.54 -2.17
C LEU A 120 11.50 11.51 -1.82
N GLY A 121 11.44 12.76 -2.30
CA GLY A 121 12.46 13.77 -2.00
C GLY A 121 12.41 14.29 -0.56
N LYS A 122 11.21 14.34 0.06
CA LYS A 122 11.06 14.69 1.47
C LYS A 122 11.55 13.56 2.37
N THR A 123 11.23 12.31 2.03
CA THR A 123 11.77 11.12 2.69
C THR A 123 13.30 11.12 2.69
N LEU A 124 13.92 11.31 1.53
CA LEU A 124 15.38 11.36 1.43
C LEU A 124 15.99 12.49 2.28
N GLN A 125 15.34 13.66 2.34
CA GLN A 125 15.79 14.75 3.21
C GLN A 125 15.69 14.42 4.69
N ASN A 126 14.60 13.76 5.11
CA ASN A 126 14.44 13.29 6.48
C ASN A 126 15.50 12.24 6.85
N LEU A 127 15.98 11.46 5.87
CA LEU A 127 17.08 10.49 6.02
C LEU A 127 18.49 11.13 6.01
N GLY A 128 18.57 12.45 5.91
CA GLY A 128 19.82 13.22 6.04
C GLY A 128 20.41 13.74 4.74
N LEU A 129 19.73 13.60 3.60
CA LEU A 129 20.19 14.20 2.34
C LEU A 129 19.86 15.69 2.30
N SER A 130 20.74 16.48 1.69
CA SER A 130 20.35 17.84 1.29
C SER A 130 19.27 17.77 0.19
N SER A 131 18.47 18.83 0.07
CA SER A 131 17.45 18.93 -0.99
C SER A 131 18.05 18.77 -2.40
N GLN A 132 19.28 19.27 -2.61
CA GLN A 132 20.01 19.11 -3.87
C GLN A 132 20.38 17.65 -4.14
N GLU A 133 20.92 16.94 -3.15
CA GLU A 133 21.28 15.53 -3.27
C GLU A 133 20.05 14.65 -3.46
N ALA A 134 18.97 14.90 -2.70
CA ALA A 134 17.72 14.18 -2.84
C ALA A 134 17.14 14.33 -4.25
N ASN A 135 17.17 15.55 -4.81
CA ASN A 135 16.69 15.81 -6.16
C ASN A 135 17.60 15.18 -7.22
N ALA A 136 18.92 15.25 -7.05
CA ALA A 136 19.88 14.62 -7.95
C ALA A 136 19.72 13.10 -7.98
N ALA A 137 19.60 12.49 -6.80
CA ALA A 137 19.40 11.05 -6.65
C ALA A 137 18.06 10.60 -7.26
N LYS A 138 16.97 11.33 -6.99
CA LYS A 138 15.66 11.09 -7.63
C LYS A 138 15.78 11.12 -9.16
N LYS A 139 16.35 12.18 -9.72
CA LYS A 139 16.53 12.32 -11.18
C LYS A 139 17.42 11.23 -11.77
N GLN A 140 18.43 10.78 -11.03
CA GLN A 140 19.28 9.67 -11.46
C GLN A 140 18.48 8.37 -11.51
N ALA A 141 17.79 8.00 -10.42
CA ALA A 141 16.96 6.80 -10.37
C ALA A 141 15.87 6.82 -11.47
N GLU A 142 15.18 7.95 -11.67
CA GLU A 142 14.17 8.09 -12.73
C GLU A 142 14.76 7.89 -14.13
N ARG A 143 15.97 8.41 -14.40
CA ARG A 143 16.65 8.21 -15.69
C ARG A 143 17.04 6.75 -15.91
N GLU A 144 17.59 6.10 -14.90
CA GLU A 144 17.99 4.68 -14.97
C GLU A 144 16.79 3.77 -15.21
N ILE A 145 15.69 4.01 -14.49
CA ILE A 145 14.44 3.25 -14.67
C ILE A 145 13.84 3.51 -16.05
N LYS A 146 13.87 4.76 -16.52
CA LYS A 146 13.40 5.10 -17.87
C LYS A 146 14.25 4.45 -18.96
N GLN A 147 15.55 4.27 -18.73
CA GLN A 147 16.43 3.54 -19.63
C GLN A 147 16.12 2.04 -19.63
N GLY A 148 15.86 1.43 -18.46
CA GLY A 148 15.45 0.02 -18.37
C GLY A 148 14.07 -0.28 -18.96
N ARG A 149 13.25 0.74 -19.20
CA ARG A 149 11.95 0.65 -19.88
C ARG A 149 12.02 0.73 -21.41
N ARG A 150 13.14 1.18 -21.95
CA ARG A 150 13.36 1.22 -23.41
C ARG A 150 13.80 -0.13 -23.91
#